data_AF-A0A937VUG2-F1
#
_entry.id   AF-A0A937VUG2-F1
#
_cell.length_a   1.000
_cell.length_b   1.000
_cell.length_c   1.000
_cell.angle_alpha   90.00
_cell.angle_beta   90.00
_cell.angle_gamma   90.00
#
_symmetry.space_group_name_H-M   'P 1'
#
loop_
_entity.id
_entity.type
_entity.pdbx_description
1 polymer ?
#
loop_
_entity_poly.entity_id
_entity_poly.type
_entity_poly.pdbx_seq_one_letter_code
_entity_poly.pdbx_strand_id
1 'polypeptide(L)'
;MFLLKKTNRCVFFLALVLRISAQQLYSDSTQQIEYTSQDNCLGIYALPSYGQSVVLTDGSSWFVDPRNYKNTSAWSENNHIYLTENSSLSYPTLVVNSSLNDSASAISVKDYLYSCTTKEGWKKIKPSRHIGVNLSLSSIYSKKSCGIGEFYDLIPLIEWCKAVGFDVIQLLPLNDFGSDYSPYNSSSSCAISPLYLSLSELPYVWQDAELNKEIKKLNKLNASSKVQFEKVQKGKDAFLQTYYTRFSKQLQAQDSYKDFEASNAWLLPYGVFKTLKTKYKGLDHDKWNKDDTEVSQERFSVLVKENKEEIDYQVFLQYLCYLQLKEIKKIANDSIIFLLGDIPILVNKESADVWYDYKNFNNAFSVGCPPDMNSVDGQNWGFPSYDLQFMQQDGF
;
A
#
# COMPACT_ATOMS: atom_id res chain seq x y z
N MET A 1 -25.45 1.80 23.20
CA MET A 1 -24.79 1.81 24.53
C MET A 1 -23.29 1.66 24.26
N PHE A 2 -22.58 2.80 24.29
CA PHE A 2 -21.16 3.07 23.92
C PHE A 2 -20.65 2.33 22.66
N LEU A 3 -20.98 2.69 21.41
CA LEU A 3 -20.70 3.91 20.63
C LEU A 3 -19.20 4.27 20.52
N LEU A 4 -18.49 3.57 19.62
CA LEU A 4 -17.31 4.10 18.92
C LEU A 4 -17.63 4.15 17.41
N LYS A 5 -17.37 5.32 16.83
CA LYS A 5 -17.69 5.77 15.48
C LYS A 5 -17.16 4.82 14.40
N LYS A 6 -18.01 4.58 13.40
CA LYS A 6 -17.60 4.22 12.02
C LYS A 6 -16.57 5.24 11.54
N THR A 7 -15.30 4.85 11.40
CA THR A 7 -14.36 5.54 10.51
C THR A 7 -14.30 4.75 9.20
N ASN A 8 -14.76 5.37 8.12
CA ASN A 8 -14.67 4.87 6.74
C ASN A 8 -13.25 5.10 6.16
N ARG A 9 -12.18 4.74 6.90
CA ARG A 9 -10.80 4.93 6.41
C ARG A 9 -9.99 3.65 6.57
N CYS A 10 -9.31 3.25 5.49
CA CYS A 10 -8.37 2.13 5.46
C CYS A 10 -7.21 2.42 6.42
N VAL A 11 -7.10 1.66 7.50
CA VAL A 11 -5.94 1.70 8.39
C VAL A 11 -4.87 0.79 7.81
N PHE A 12 -3.78 1.38 7.31
CA PHE A 12 -2.60 0.66 6.81
C PHE A 12 -1.58 0.48 7.94
N PHE A 13 -1.10 -0.75 8.15
CA PHE A 13 0.01 -1.03 9.05
C PHE A 13 1.32 -1.13 8.24
N LEU A 14 2.26 -0.23 8.53
CA LEU A 14 3.61 -0.19 7.94
C LEU A 14 4.58 -1.08 8.74
N ALA A 15 5.36 -1.92 8.07
CA ALA A 15 6.49 -2.62 8.67
C ALA A 15 7.79 -1.86 8.37
N LEU A 16 8.43 -1.29 9.40
CA LEU A 16 9.69 -0.55 9.31
C LEU A 16 10.88 -1.50 9.48
N VAL A 17 11.86 -1.46 8.58
CA VAL A 17 13.16 -2.14 8.72
C VAL A 17 14.25 -1.08 8.90
N LEU A 18 14.82 -0.98 10.11
CA LEU A 18 15.98 -0.14 10.40
C LEU A 18 17.24 -1.00 10.56
N ARG A 19 18.32 -0.60 9.88
CA ARG A 19 19.69 -1.07 10.12
C ARG A 19 20.56 0.16 10.39
N ILE A 20 21.18 0.25 11.56
CA ILE A 20 22.16 1.28 11.90
C ILE A 20 23.53 0.59 12.02
N SER A 21 24.54 1.13 11.33
CA SER A 21 25.95 0.76 11.46
C SER A 21 26.57 1.55 12.62
N ALA A 22 27.24 0.85 13.53
CA ALA A 22 27.96 1.45 14.64
C ALA A 22 29.41 1.76 14.23
N GLN A 23 29.80 3.03 14.30
CA GLN A 23 31.22 3.41 14.39
C GLN A 23 31.40 4.46 15.49
N GLN A 24 32.20 4.05 16.48
CA GLN A 24 32.96 4.85 17.46
C GLN A 24 32.21 5.87 18.32
N LEU A 25 32.10 5.57 19.62
CA LEU A 25 32.40 6.50 20.72
C LEU A 25 32.66 5.64 21.98
N TYR A 26 33.93 5.60 22.41
CA TYR A 26 34.32 5.17 23.76
C TYR A 26 34.21 6.39 24.67
N SER A 27 33.44 6.30 25.75
CA SER A 27 33.73 7.05 26.97
C SER A 27 33.00 6.44 28.16
N ASP A 28 33.79 5.98 29.13
CA ASP A 28 33.34 5.57 30.46
C ASP A 28 32.63 6.72 31.17
N SER A 29 31.31 6.62 31.30
CA SER A 29 30.58 7.26 32.40
C SER A 29 29.17 6.65 32.51
N THR A 30 28.87 6.12 33.69
CA THR A 30 27.50 5.76 34.09
C THR A 30 26.67 7.03 34.17
N GLN A 31 25.82 7.28 33.17
CA GLN A 31 24.74 8.26 33.27
C GLN A 31 23.40 7.53 33.40
N GLN A 32 22.74 7.72 34.54
CA GLN A 32 21.32 7.38 34.71
C GLN A 32 20.48 8.46 34.00
N ILE A 33 19.60 8.04 33.09
CA ILE A 33 18.58 8.90 32.47
C ILE A 33 17.23 8.34 32.92
N GLU A 34 16.46 9.14 33.65
CA GLU A 34 15.08 8.82 34.04
C GLU A 34 14.11 9.26 32.94
N TYR A 35 13.14 8.41 32.59
CA TYR A 35 12.01 8.76 31.73
C TYR A 35 10.72 8.12 32.26
N THR A 36 9.67 8.91 32.43
CA THR A 36 8.29 8.46 32.74
C THR A 36 7.46 8.44 31.45
N SER A 37 6.80 7.33 31.13
CA SER A 37 5.86 7.25 30.00
C SER A 37 4.41 7.08 30.46
N GLN A 38 3.52 7.85 29.83
CA GLN A 38 2.08 7.60 29.75
C GLN A 38 1.77 7.08 28.34
N ASP A 39 0.85 6.12 28.29
CA ASP A 39 0.12 5.59 27.13
C ASP A 39 0.68 4.39 26.34
N ASN A 40 -0.24 3.43 26.16
CA ASN A 40 -0.06 2.07 25.65
C ASN A 40 -0.13 1.98 24.12
N CYS A 41 0.87 1.34 23.50
CA CYS A 41 0.77 0.45 22.32
C CYS A 41 2.17 -0.08 21.93
N LEU A 42 2.35 -1.38 21.71
CA LEU A 42 3.48 -1.92 20.93
C LEU A 42 3.27 -3.39 20.49
N GLY A 43 3.47 -3.66 19.20
CA GLY A 43 3.58 -5.01 18.62
C GLY A 43 5.02 -5.34 18.24
N ILE A 44 5.39 -6.63 18.24
CA ILE A 44 6.76 -7.11 17.99
C ILE A 44 6.78 -8.11 16.83
N TYR A 45 7.77 -7.99 15.94
CA TYR A 45 8.12 -8.93 14.87
C TYR A 45 9.37 -9.74 15.22
N ALA A 46 9.44 -11.00 14.74
CA ALA A 46 10.65 -11.82 14.74
C ALA A 46 10.91 -12.36 13.32
N LEU A 47 12.18 -12.32 12.87
CA LEU A 47 12.63 -13.00 11.65
C LEU A 47 13.34 -14.32 11.98
N PRO A 48 13.20 -15.36 11.14
CA PRO A 48 13.75 -16.68 11.42
C PRO A 48 15.19 -16.79 10.90
N SER A 49 16.17 -16.69 11.79
CA SER A 49 17.39 -17.49 11.70
C SER A 49 18.21 -17.30 12.97
N TYR A 50 18.42 -18.42 13.66
CA TYR A 50 19.12 -18.59 14.94
C TYR A 50 18.32 -18.10 16.15
N GLY A 51 17.65 -19.08 16.76
CA GLY A 51 16.69 -18.87 17.83
C GLY A 51 17.27 -18.20 19.06
N GLN A 52 16.43 -17.40 19.70
CA GLN A 52 16.44 -17.09 21.13
C GLN A 52 15.09 -16.45 21.51
N SER A 53 14.64 -16.76 22.72
CA SER A 53 13.31 -16.48 23.26
C SER A 53 13.26 -15.14 24.01
N VAL A 54 12.09 -14.51 24.08
CA VAL A 54 11.82 -13.25 24.82
C VAL A 54 11.06 -13.57 26.12
N VAL A 55 11.40 -12.88 27.21
CA VAL A 55 10.66 -12.87 28.48
C VAL A 55 9.75 -11.63 28.52
N LEU A 56 8.49 -11.82 28.92
CA LEU A 56 7.53 -10.75 29.17
C LEU A 56 7.37 -10.55 30.69
N THR A 57 7.51 -9.32 31.16
CA THR A 57 6.90 -8.88 32.43
C THR A 57 6.19 -7.54 32.23
N ASP A 58 5.35 -7.23 33.20
CA ASP A 58 4.31 -6.21 33.26
C ASP A 58 4.68 -4.79 32.78
N GLY A 59 4.05 -4.38 31.67
CA GLY A 59 3.60 -3.00 31.53
C GLY A 59 4.62 -1.92 31.13
N SER A 60 5.88 -2.25 30.81
CA SER A 60 6.78 -1.27 30.17
C SER A 60 7.81 -1.98 29.28
N SER A 61 7.80 -1.66 27.99
CA SER A 61 8.63 -2.33 26.97
C SER A 61 9.89 -1.51 26.70
N TRP A 62 11.07 -2.11 26.84
CA TRP A 62 12.34 -1.56 26.36
C TRP A 62 13.09 -2.60 25.53
N PHE A 63 13.72 -2.17 24.44
CA PHE A 63 14.47 -3.04 23.51
C PHE A 63 15.96 -3.02 23.86
N VAL A 64 16.59 -4.20 23.89
CA VAL A 64 18.06 -4.35 23.91
C VAL A 64 18.47 -5.15 22.68
N ASP A 65 19.43 -4.64 21.90
CA ASP A 65 20.00 -5.36 20.76
C ASP A 65 21.01 -6.42 21.26
N PRO A 66 20.71 -7.73 21.15
CA PRO A 66 21.59 -8.78 21.67
C PRO A 66 22.89 -8.93 20.86
N ARG A 67 23.04 -8.24 19.72
CA ARG A 67 24.26 -8.33 18.90
C ARG A 67 25.48 -7.68 19.56
N ASN A 68 25.28 -6.78 20.54
CA ASN A 68 26.35 -6.07 21.22
C ASN A 68 26.69 -6.61 22.62
N TYR A 69 25.95 -7.60 23.13
CA TYR A 69 26.04 -8.02 24.53
C TYR A 69 26.18 -9.53 24.63
N LYS A 70 27.41 -10.02 24.47
CA LYS A 70 27.74 -11.41 24.79
C LYS A 70 28.04 -11.50 26.28
N ASN A 71 27.34 -12.39 26.98
CA ASN A 71 27.50 -12.70 28.41
C ASN A 71 26.98 -11.64 29.40
N THR A 72 25.73 -11.22 29.22
CA THR A 72 25.06 -10.32 30.14
C THR A 72 24.00 -11.09 30.91
N SER A 73 24.11 -11.12 32.24
CA SER A 73 23.02 -11.57 33.12
C SER A 73 22.14 -10.37 33.45
N ALA A 74 20.83 -10.56 33.33
CA ALA A 74 19.81 -9.57 33.66
C ALA A 74 19.00 -10.04 34.87
N TRP A 75 18.75 -9.16 35.83
CA TRP A 75 17.74 -9.37 36.86
C TRP A 75 16.89 -8.11 37.04
N SER A 76 15.68 -8.30 37.58
CA SER A 76 14.80 -7.20 37.93
C SER A 76 14.72 -7.02 39.45
N GLU A 77 14.76 -5.78 39.89
CA GLU A 77 14.52 -5.39 41.28
C GLU A 77 13.88 -4.00 41.28
N ASN A 78 12.80 -3.80 42.06
CA ASN A 78 12.10 -2.50 42.19
C ASN A 78 11.75 -1.81 40.85
N ASN A 79 11.21 -2.54 39.86
CA ASN A 79 10.92 -2.04 38.49
C ASN A 79 12.13 -1.52 37.69
N HIS A 80 13.35 -1.91 38.08
CA HIS A 80 14.57 -1.62 37.34
C HIS A 80 15.19 -2.93 36.85
N ILE A 81 15.79 -2.91 35.65
CA ILE A 81 16.56 -4.03 35.10
C ILE A 81 18.04 -3.69 35.23
N TYR A 82 18.80 -4.58 35.85
CA TYR A 82 20.24 -4.47 36.02
C TYR A 82 20.97 -5.46 35.12
N LEU A 83 22.07 -5.02 34.51
CA LEU A 83 22.89 -5.82 33.61
C LEU A 83 24.32 -5.92 34.17
N THR A 84 24.86 -7.14 34.26
CA THR A 84 26.28 -7.35 34.59
C THR A 84 26.99 -8.11 33.47
N GLU A 85 28.14 -7.61 33.03
CA GLU A 85 29.08 -8.36 32.19
C GLU A 85 29.85 -9.35 33.07
N ASN A 86 29.78 -10.65 32.76
CA ASN A 86 30.68 -11.62 33.37
C ASN A 86 31.26 -12.57 32.33
N SER A 87 32.57 -12.55 32.21
CA SER A 87 33.35 -13.32 31.26
C SER A 87 33.70 -14.70 31.85
N SER A 88 33.13 -15.78 31.30
CA SER A 88 33.83 -17.06 31.00
C SER A 88 32.84 -18.22 30.68
N LEU A 89 33.00 -18.75 29.45
CA LEU A 89 32.74 -20.11 28.96
C LEU A 89 31.43 -20.89 29.25
N SER A 90 30.82 -21.30 28.12
CA SER A 90 30.07 -22.53 27.80
C SER A 90 28.68 -22.77 28.42
N TYR A 91 27.66 -22.47 27.58
CA TYR A 91 26.23 -22.87 27.58
C TYR A 91 25.41 -22.63 28.86
N PRO A 92 24.41 -21.73 28.79
CA PRO A 92 23.25 -21.79 29.67
C PRO A 92 21.97 -22.15 28.90
N THR A 93 21.38 -23.28 29.28
CA THR A 93 19.96 -23.57 29.14
C THR A 93 19.19 -22.59 30.02
N LEU A 94 18.25 -21.82 29.46
CA LEU A 94 17.37 -20.97 30.27
C LEU A 94 16.06 -21.72 30.58
N VAL A 95 15.89 -22.08 31.85
CA VAL A 95 14.61 -22.50 32.45
C VAL A 95 14.00 -21.26 33.10
N VAL A 96 12.75 -20.94 32.76
CA VAL A 96 11.97 -19.93 33.49
C VAL A 96 10.88 -20.64 34.27
N ASN A 97 10.93 -20.49 35.59
CA ASN A 97 9.86 -20.82 36.50
C ASN A 97 9.50 -19.53 37.23
N SER A 98 8.29 -19.01 37.02
CA SER A 98 7.73 -17.98 37.90
C SER A 98 6.48 -18.57 38.53
N SER A 99 6.45 -18.52 39.85
CA SER A 99 5.35 -18.97 40.68
C SER A 99 4.14 -18.05 40.50
N LEU A 100 3.34 -18.33 39.47
CA LEU A 100 1.90 -18.15 39.41
C LEU A 100 1.36 -19.37 38.65
N ASN A 101 0.31 -19.99 39.19
CA ASN A 101 -0.14 -21.35 38.93
C ASN A 101 -0.75 -21.61 37.53
N ASP A 102 -0.29 -20.96 36.46
CA ASP A 102 -0.73 -21.22 35.09
C ASP A 102 0.46 -21.39 34.15
N SER A 103 0.57 -22.59 33.60
CA SER A 103 1.54 -22.96 32.56
C SER A 103 1.49 -21.98 31.38
N ALA A 104 2.55 -21.20 31.16
CA ALA A 104 2.71 -20.39 29.96
C ALA A 104 2.82 -21.30 28.73
N SER A 105 1.72 -21.49 28.01
CA SER A 105 1.68 -22.25 26.76
C SER A 105 2.22 -21.39 25.62
N ALA A 106 3.19 -21.90 24.87
CA ALA A 106 3.62 -21.28 23.62
C ALA A 106 2.43 -21.16 22.66
N ILE A 107 2.04 -19.94 22.30
CA ILE A 107 0.98 -19.69 21.31
C ILE A 107 1.55 -20.04 19.93
N SER A 108 0.87 -20.90 19.18
CA SER A 108 1.31 -21.22 17.82
C SER A 108 1.13 -20.00 16.90
N VAL A 109 1.95 -19.88 15.84
CA VAL A 109 1.78 -18.80 14.84
C VAL A 109 0.35 -18.75 14.31
N LYS A 110 -0.29 -19.92 14.15
CA LYS A 110 -1.69 -20.02 13.73
C LYS A 110 -2.64 -19.38 14.74
N ASP A 111 -2.48 -19.68 16.03
CA ASP A 111 -3.34 -19.15 17.09
C ASP A 111 -3.16 -17.63 17.23
N TYR A 112 -1.92 -17.15 17.07
CA TYR A 112 -1.63 -15.72 17.00
C TYR A 112 -2.37 -15.06 15.83
N LEU A 113 -2.20 -15.56 14.60
CA LEU A 113 -2.85 -15.00 13.42
C LEU A 113 -4.39 -15.02 13.51
N TYR A 114 -4.96 -16.00 14.21
CA TYR A 114 -6.41 -16.11 14.44
C TYR A 114 -6.91 -15.22 15.59
N SER A 115 -6.01 -14.68 16.41
CA SER A 115 -6.34 -13.69 17.44
C SER A 115 -6.33 -12.25 16.91
N CYS A 116 -5.62 -11.99 15.80
CA CYS A 116 -5.47 -10.66 15.21
C CYS A 116 -6.76 -10.10 14.59
N THR A 117 -6.78 -8.78 14.35
CA THR A 117 -7.84 -8.09 13.59
C THR A 117 -8.03 -8.67 12.18
N THR A 118 -6.97 -9.23 11.60
CA THR A 118 -6.96 -9.86 10.27
C THR A 118 -7.36 -11.34 10.27
N LYS A 119 -7.87 -11.88 11.39
CA LYS A 119 -8.21 -13.30 11.57
C LYS A 119 -9.10 -13.88 10.47
N GLU A 120 -10.08 -13.14 9.96
CA GLU A 120 -10.97 -13.65 8.90
C GLU A 120 -10.22 -13.85 7.58
N GLY A 121 -9.25 -12.97 7.29
CA GLY A 121 -8.31 -13.16 6.18
C GLY A 121 -7.45 -14.41 6.37
N TRP A 122 -6.85 -14.58 7.55
CA TRP A 122 -6.01 -15.74 7.86
C TRP A 122 -6.78 -17.06 7.92
N LYS A 123 -8.05 -17.06 8.35
CA LYS A 123 -8.93 -18.24 8.29
C LYS A 123 -9.22 -18.65 6.85
N LYS A 124 -9.42 -17.68 5.96
CA LYS A 124 -9.67 -17.90 4.54
C LYS A 124 -8.43 -18.44 3.83
N ILE A 125 -7.27 -17.80 4.04
CA ILE A 125 -5.99 -18.17 3.40
C ILE A 125 -5.47 -19.49 3.99
N LYS A 126 -5.64 -19.68 5.31
CA LYS A 126 -5.03 -20.71 6.16
C LYS A 126 -3.51 -20.51 6.27
N PRO A 127 -2.92 -20.59 7.47
CA PRO A 127 -1.48 -20.45 7.64
C PRO A 127 -0.76 -21.75 7.25
N SER A 128 -0.69 -21.98 5.94
CA SER A 128 -0.04 -23.13 5.29
C SER A 128 0.97 -22.66 4.25
N ARG A 129 1.67 -23.60 3.59
CA ARG A 129 2.53 -23.26 2.46
C ARG A 129 1.66 -22.97 1.24
N HIS A 130 1.91 -21.83 0.61
CA HIS A 130 1.28 -21.38 -0.63
C HIS A 130 2.35 -21.22 -1.70
N ILE A 131 1.99 -21.46 -2.96
CA ILE A 131 2.91 -21.34 -4.09
C ILE A 131 2.20 -20.54 -5.17
N GLY A 132 2.93 -19.60 -5.77
CA GLY A 132 2.34 -18.64 -6.68
C GLY A 132 3.33 -17.99 -7.62
N VAL A 133 2.82 -17.02 -8.37
CA VAL A 133 3.59 -16.16 -9.26
C VAL A 133 3.61 -14.73 -8.74
N ASN A 134 4.71 -14.03 -9.00
CA ASN A 134 4.83 -12.59 -8.78
C ASN A 134 5.13 -11.92 -10.13
N LEU A 135 4.34 -10.93 -10.51
CA LEU A 135 4.47 -10.26 -11.81
C LEU A 135 3.92 -8.83 -11.82
N SER A 136 4.39 -8.06 -12.79
CA SER A 136 3.75 -6.81 -13.19
C SER A 136 2.56 -7.09 -14.10
N LEU A 137 1.36 -6.59 -13.76
CA LEU A 137 0.19 -6.75 -14.64
C LEU A 137 0.47 -6.23 -16.06
N SER A 138 1.27 -5.17 -16.20
CA SER A 138 1.62 -4.60 -17.51
C SER A 138 2.34 -5.58 -18.44
N SER A 139 2.95 -6.63 -17.90
CA SER A 139 3.76 -7.61 -18.64
C SER A 139 2.98 -8.83 -19.17
N ILE A 140 1.75 -9.06 -18.71
CA ILE A 140 0.95 -10.23 -19.09
C ILE A 140 -0.23 -9.82 -19.96
N TYR A 141 -0.13 -10.04 -21.27
CA TYR A 141 -1.17 -9.64 -22.22
C TYR A 141 -1.63 -10.83 -23.06
N SER A 142 -2.89 -10.77 -23.48
CA SER A 142 -3.54 -11.75 -24.34
C SER A 142 -3.78 -11.19 -25.74
N LYS A 143 -4.40 -11.99 -26.60
CA LYS A 143 -4.86 -11.55 -27.92
C LYS A 143 -5.93 -10.46 -27.84
N LYS A 144 -6.58 -10.25 -26.69
CA LYS A 144 -7.63 -9.23 -26.51
C LYS A 144 -7.10 -7.89 -25.99
N SER A 145 -5.92 -7.87 -25.38
CA SER A 145 -5.40 -6.67 -24.71
C SER A 145 -5.14 -5.52 -25.67
N CYS A 146 -5.10 -4.29 -25.16
CA CYS A 146 -4.87 -3.09 -25.95
C CYS A 146 -3.46 -2.49 -25.70
N GLY A 147 -2.41 -3.28 -25.96
CA GLY A 147 -1.00 -2.86 -25.95
C GLY A 147 -0.27 -2.98 -24.61
N ILE A 148 -0.96 -3.42 -23.57
CA ILE A 148 -0.47 -3.63 -22.20
C ILE A 148 -1.29 -4.77 -21.58
N GLY A 149 -0.80 -5.45 -20.56
CA GLY A 149 -1.65 -6.34 -19.78
C GLY A 149 -2.75 -5.58 -19.02
N GLU A 150 -3.94 -6.17 -18.95
CA GLU A 150 -5.17 -5.56 -18.44
C GLU A 150 -5.84 -6.47 -17.40
N PHE A 151 -6.82 -5.96 -16.64
CA PHE A 151 -7.45 -6.73 -15.57
C PHE A 151 -7.98 -8.10 -16.04
N TYR A 152 -8.62 -8.19 -17.22
CA TYR A 152 -9.14 -9.47 -17.73
C TYR A 152 -8.06 -10.44 -18.22
N ASP A 153 -6.82 -9.98 -18.41
CA ASP A 153 -5.69 -10.88 -18.70
C ASP A 153 -5.32 -11.72 -17.46
N LEU A 154 -5.83 -11.39 -16.27
CA LEU A 154 -5.69 -12.21 -15.07
C LEU A 154 -6.55 -13.49 -15.14
N ILE A 155 -7.63 -13.54 -15.91
CA ILE A 155 -8.47 -14.74 -16.04
C ILE A 155 -7.68 -15.93 -16.59
N PRO A 156 -7.01 -15.86 -17.76
CA PRO A 156 -6.20 -16.97 -18.24
C PRO A 156 -5.03 -17.30 -17.30
N LEU A 157 -4.49 -16.31 -16.57
CA LEU A 157 -3.47 -16.58 -15.56
C LEU A 157 -4.04 -17.37 -14.36
N ILE A 158 -5.22 -17.01 -13.86
CA ILE A 158 -5.93 -17.71 -12.79
C ILE A 158 -6.15 -19.18 -13.20
N GLU A 159 -6.63 -19.42 -14.42
CA GLU A 159 -6.83 -20.78 -14.94
C GLU A 159 -5.50 -21.55 -15.07
N TRP A 160 -4.44 -20.87 -15.51
CA TRP A 160 -3.11 -21.49 -15.57
C TRP A 160 -2.56 -21.84 -14.18
N CYS A 161 -2.64 -20.91 -13.21
CA CYS A 161 -2.24 -21.14 -11.83
C CYS A 161 -2.96 -22.35 -11.24
N LYS A 162 -4.28 -22.41 -11.43
CA LYS A 162 -5.11 -23.55 -11.02
C LYS A 162 -4.64 -24.86 -11.65
N ALA A 163 -4.33 -24.85 -12.95
CA ALA A 163 -3.88 -26.05 -13.66
C ALA A 163 -2.52 -26.58 -13.17
N VAL A 164 -1.61 -25.70 -12.72
CA VAL A 164 -0.28 -26.09 -12.21
C VAL A 164 -0.24 -26.28 -10.69
N GLY A 165 -1.37 -26.07 -9.99
CA GLY A 165 -1.47 -26.22 -8.54
C GLY A 165 -0.95 -25.02 -7.74
N PHE A 166 -0.85 -23.85 -8.36
CA PHE A 166 -0.56 -22.59 -7.68
C PHE A 166 -1.86 -21.96 -7.15
N ASP A 167 -1.76 -21.26 -6.03
CA ASP A 167 -2.89 -20.66 -5.33
C ASP A 167 -2.68 -19.18 -4.98
N VAL A 168 -1.56 -18.58 -5.39
CA VAL A 168 -1.29 -17.14 -5.18
C VAL A 168 -0.85 -16.46 -6.48
N ILE A 169 -1.41 -15.28 -6.75
CA ILE A 169 -0.92 -14.34 -7.76
C ILE A 169 -0.61 -13.03 -7.03
N GLN A 170 0.68 -12.71 -6.93
CA GLN A 170 1.14 -11.41 -6.46
C GLN A 170 1.26 -10.44 -7.64
N LEU A 171 0.65 -9.27 -7.48
CA LEU A 171 0.72 -8.18 -8.43
C LEU A 171 1.53 -7.04 -7.84
N LEU A 172 2.41 -6.45 -8.65
CA LEU A 172 2.97 -5.13 -8.36
C LEU A 172 1.85 -4.09 -8.18
N PRO A 173 2.15 -2.93 -7.57
CA PRO A 173 1.14 -1.90 -7.36
C PRO A 173 0.41 -1.52 -8.65
N LEU A 174 -0.92 -1.42 -8.54
CA LEU A 174 -1.82 -1.10 -9.65
C LEU A 174 -2.25 0.37 -9.65
N ASN A 175 -1.68 1.15 -8.72
CA ASN A 175 -2.06 2.51 -8.47
C ASN A 175 -1.84 3.41 -9.70
N ASP A 176 -2.57 4.53 -9.75
CA ASP A 176 -2.37 5.48 -10.83
C ASP A 176 -0.96 6.07 -10.80
N PHE A 177 -0.40 6.28 -12.00
CA PHE A 177 0.99 6.64 -12.18
C PHE A 177 1.21 8.14 -11.91
N GLY A 178 2.41 8.47 -11.42
CA GLY A 178 2.90 9.83 -11.26
C GLY A 178 3.52 10.37 -12.55
N SER A 179 4.74 10.90 -12.44
CA SER A 179 5.49 11.47 -13.56
C SER A 179 6.05 10.43 -14.54
N ASP A 180 6.19 9.18 -14.10
CA ASP A 180 6.62 8.05 -14.92
C ASP A 180 5.74 6.82 -14.68
N TYR A 181 5.99 5.74 -15.43
CA TYR A 181 5.22 4.49 -15.35
C TYR A 181 5.74 3.51 -14.29
N SER A 182 6.54 3.97 -13.32
CA SER A 182 6.95 3.12 -12.20
C SER A 182 5.76 2.85 -11.29
N PRO A 183 5.46 1.59 -10.94
CA PRO A 183 4.33 1.27 -10.07
C PRO A 183 4.50 1.80 -8.63
N TYR A 184 5.74 2.11 -8.23
CA TYR A 184 6.04 2.70 -6.92
C TYR A 184 6.04 4.24 -6.94
N ASN A 185 5.87 4.86 -8.10
CA ASN A 185 5.80 6.31 -8.25
C ASN A 185 4.34 6.74 -8.43
N SER A 186 3.50 6.45 -7.44
CA SER A 186 2.06 6.61 -7.59
C SER A 186 1.58 8.05 -7.36
N SER A 187 0.64 8.50 -8.19
CA SER A 187 -0.11 9.75 -8.00
C SER A 187 -1.26 9.63 -7.00
N SER A 188 -1.58 8.43 -6.50
CA SER A 188 -2.42 8.28 -5.32
C SER A 188 -2.28 6.92 -4.61
N SER A 189 -2.31 6.91 -3.28
CA SER A 189 -2.33 5.65 -2.50
C SER A 189 -3.58 4.79 -2.75
N CYS A 190 -4.67 5.39 -3.24
CA CYS A 190 -5.97 4.75 -3.40
C CYS A 190 -6.37 4.52 -4.87
N ALA A 191 -6.10 5.49 -5.75
CA ALA A 191 -6.57 5.44 -7.13
C ALA A 191 -5.86 4.34 -7.93
N ILE A 192 -6.61 3.61 -8.74
CA ILE A 192 -6.10 2.54 -9.62
C ILE A 192 -5.94 3.09 -11.03
N SER A 193 -4.85 2.73 -11.72
CA SER A 193 -4.59 3.25 -13.06
C SER A 193 -5.63 2.74 -14.08
N PRO A 194 -6.34 3.66 -14.78
CA PRO A 194 -7.23 3.29 -15.88
C PRO A 194 -6.50 2.63 -17.06
N LEU A 195 -5.17 2.69 -17.10
CA LEU A 195 -4.35 2.02 -18.10
C LEU A 195 -4.56 0.51 -18.12
N TYR A 196 -4.95 -0.09 -16.98
CA TYR A 196 -5.22 -1.52 -16.83
C TYR A 196 -6.65 -1.93 -17.19
N LEU A 197 -7.55 -1.01 -17.56
CA LEU A 197 -8.90 -1.35 -18.00
C LEU A 197 -8.88 -2.19 -19.27
N SER A 198 -9.59 -3.31 -19.24
CA SER A 198 -9.90 -4.12 -20.42
C SER A 198 -11.03 -3.48 -21.22
N LEU A 199 -10.66 -2.77 -22.29
CA LEU A 199 -11.60 -1.95 -23.07
C LEU A 199 -12.71 -2.78 -23.72
N SER A 200 -12.40 -4.00 -24.14
CA SER A 200 -13.36 -4.93 -24.75
C SER A 200 -14.38 -5.52 -23.77
N GLU A 201 -14.14 -5.36 -22.48
CA GLU A 201 -14.96 -5.90 -21.40
C GLU A 201 -15.68 -4.77 -20.64
N LEU A 202 -15.70 -3.55 -21.20
CA LEU A 202 -16.46 -2.43 -20.66
C LEU A 202 -17.97 -2.60 -20.94
N PRO A 203 -18.85 -2.23 -19.98
CA PRO A 203 -20.29 -2.33 -20.19
C PRO A 203 -20.77 -1.62 -21.45
N TYR A 204 -21.67 -2.24 -22.21
CA TYR A 204 -22.29 -1.68 -23.43
C TYR A 204 -21.35 -1.39 -24.61
N VAL A 205 -20.03 -1.56 -24.48
CA VAL A 205 -19.06 -1.24 -25.55
C VAL A 205 -19.34 -2.00 -26.85
N TRP A 206 -19.90 -3.20 -26.75
CA TRP A 206 -20.29 -4.04 -27.88
C TRP A 206 -21.36 -3.41 -28.79
N GLN A 207 -22.11 -2.43 -28.30
CA GLN A 207 -23.14 -1.70 -29.08
C GLN A 207 -22.51 -0.68 -30.05
N ASP A 208 -21.24 -0.36 -29.88
CA ASP A 208 -20.61 0.78 -30.53
C ASP A 208 -19.54 0.37 -31.55
N ALA A 209 -19.88 0.42 -32.83
CA ALA A 209 -18.97 0.00 -33.90
C ALA A 209 -17.67 0.81 -33.96
N GLU A 210 -17.69 2.10 -33.59
CA GLU A 210 -16.51 2.97 -33.64
C GLU A 210 -15.55 2.65 -32.49
N LEU A 211 -16.05 2.51 -31.26
CA LEU A 211 -15.23 2.08 -30.13
C LEU A 211 -14.63 0.69 -30.37
N ASN A 212 -15.41 -0.25 -30.94
CA ASN A 212 -14.89 -1.56 -31.32
C ASN A 212 -13.78 -1.49 -32.38
N LYS A 213 -13.83 -0.51 -33.29
CA LYS A 213 -12.74 -0.26 -34.25
C LYS A 213 -11.50 0.28 -33.57
N GLU A 214 -11.65 1.19 -32.61
CA GLU A 214 -10.51 1.72 -31.83
C GLU A 214 -9.86 0.64 -30.95
N ILE A 215 -10.63 -0.26 -30.34
CA ILE A 215 -10.10 -1.45 -29.64
C ILE A 215 -9.20 -2.27 -30.58
N LYS A 216 -9.69 -2.59 -31.79
CA LYS A 216 -8.90 -3.34 -32.79
C LYS A 216 -7.63 -2.60 -33.21
N LYS A 217 -7.63 -1.27 -33.21
CA LYS A 217 -6.46 -0.45 -33.52
C LYS A 217 -5.45 -0.48 -32.38
N LEU A 218 -5.88 -0.34 -31.13
CA LEU A 218 -5.02 -0.42 -29.95
C LEU A 218 -4.43 -1.82 -29.75
N ASN A 219 -5.21 -2.87 -30.05
CA ASN A 219 -4.76 -4.25 -30.00
C ASN A 219 -3.51 -4.52 -30.87
N LYS A 220 -3.33 -3.79 -31.99
CA LYS A 220 -2.13 -3.91 -32.82
C LYS A 220 -0.84 -3.55 -32.08
N LEU A 221 -0.92 -2.81 -30.97
CA LEU A 221 0.24 -2.49 -30.14
C LEU A 221 0.82 -3.73 -29.44
N ASN A 222 0.05 -4.82 -29.31
CA ASN A 222 0.51 -6.11 -28.75
C ASN A 222 1.64 -6.76 -29.57
N ALA A 223 1.87 -6.31 -30.81
CA ALA A 223 2.96 -6.80 -31.65
C ALA A 223 4.35 -6.35 -31.18
N SER A 224 4.43 -5.39 -30.25
CA SER A 224 5.70 -4.93 -29.71
C SER A 224 6.21 -5.83 -28.59
N SER A 225 7.53 -6.03 -28.52
CA SER A 225 8.19 -6.76 -27.43
C SER A 225 8.31 -5.95 -26.13
N LYS A 226 8.02 -4.65 -26.17
CA LYS A 226 7.99 -3.76 -25.01
C LYS A 226 6.66 -3.00 -24.98
N VAL A 227 6.15 -2.76 -23.77
CA VAL A 227 4.95 -1.94 -23.59
C VAL A 227 5.25 -0.52 -24.07
N GLN A 228 4.48 -0.05 -25.06
CA GLN A 228 4.57 1.31 -25.59
C GLN A 228 3.67 2.23 -24.77
N PHE A 229 4.02 2.45 -23.49
CA PHE A 229 3.18 3.11 -22.49
C PHE A 229 2.53 4.41 -22.98
N GLU A 230 3.32 5.33 -23.56
CA GLU A 230 2.81 6.61 -24.06
C GLU A 230 1.73 6.44 -25.14
N LYS A 231 1.92 5.49 -26.09
CA LYS A 231 0.95 5.23 -27.16
C LYS A 231 -0.30 4.55 -26.62
N VAL A 232 -0.14 3.63 -25.67
CA VAL A 232 -1.25 2.96 -25.01
C VAL A 232 -2.07 3.97 -24.22
N GLN A 233 -1.42 4.80 -23.39
CA GLN A 233 -2.10 5.83 -22.60
C GLN A 233 -2.86 6.81 -23.48
N LYS A 234 -2.20 7.44 -24.46
CA LYS A 234 -2.88 8.37 -25.40
C LYS A 234 -4.07 7.72 -26.10
N GLY A 235 -3.91 6.46 -26.50
CA GLY A 235 -4.96 5.69 -27.16
C GLY A 235 -6.15 5.36 -26.24
N LYS A 236 -5.86 4.90 -25.02
CA LYS A 236 -6.88 4.58 -24.01
C LYS A 236 -7.59 5.83 -23.51
N ASP A 237 -6.88 6.94 -23.29
CA ASP A 237 -7.49 8.20 -22.86
C ASP A 237 -8.50 8.72 -23.89
N ALA A 238 -8.13 8.73 -25.17
CA ALA A 238 -9.04 9.12 -26.25
C ALA A 238 -10.26 8.19 -26.36
N PHE A 239 -10.04 6.88 -26.21
CA PHE A 239 -11.10 5.90 -26.18
C PHE A 239 -12.06 6.13 -25.00
N LEU A 240 -11.50 6.31 -23.80
CA LEU A 240 -12.27 6.40 -22.55
C LEU A 240 -13.08 7.69 -22.47
N GLN A 241 -12.58 8.80 -23.02
CA GLN A 241 -13.36 10.04 -23.19
C GLN A 241 -14.59 9.83 -24.09
N THR A 242 -14.39 9.14 -25.22
CA THR A 242 -15.49 8.82 -26.14
C THR A 242 -16.48 7.86 -25.48
N TYR A 243 -16.00 6.83 -24.79
CA TYR A 243 -16.82 5.89 -24.04
C TYR A 243 -17.63 6.58 -22.94
N TYR A 244 -17.00 7.50 -22.19
CA TYR A 244 -17.67 8.29 -21.16
C TYR A 244 -18.84 9.08 -21.75
N THR A 245 -18.62 9.82 -22.83
CA THR A 245 -19.66 10.62 -23.50
C THR A 245 -20.88 9.78 -23.92
N ARG A 246 -20.66 8.51 -24.26
CA ARG A 246 -21.72 7.62 -24.77
C ARG A 246 -22.46 6.87 -23.66
N PHE A 247 -21.77 6.43 -22.62
CA PHE A 247 -22.30 5.44 -21.68
C PHE A 247 -22.31 5.86 -20.21
N SER A 248 -21.70 7.00 -19.85
CA SER A 248 -21.58 7.41 -18.45
C SER A 248 -22.93 7.56 -17.76
N LYS A 249 -23.87 8.28 -18.38
CA LYS A 249 -25.21 8.53 -17.81
C LYS A 249 -25.94 7.25 -17.40
N GLN A 250 -25.84 6.20 -18.22
CA GLN A 250 -26.51 4.92 -17.94
C GLN A 250 -25.91 4.22 -16.72
N LEU A 251 -24.58 4.26 -16.57
CA LEU A 251 -23.89 3.64 -15.44
C LEU A 251 -24.00 4.49 -14.17
N GLN A 252 -23.91 5.82 -14.28
CA GLN A 252 -24.06 6.75 -13.17
C GLN A 252 -25.46 6.74 -12.56
N ALA A 253 -26.48 6.37 -13.34
CA ALA A 253 -27.84 6.20 -12.84
C ALA A 253 -28.00 4.99 -11.90
N GLN A 254 -27.09 4.00 -11.96
CA GLN A 254 -27.17 2.78 -11.17
C GLN A 254 -26.82 3.04 -9.70
N ASP A 255 -27.49 2.35 -8.79
CA ASP A 255 -27.23 2.49 -7.35
C ASP A 255 -25.82 2.04 -6.97
N SER A 256 -25.27 1.04 -7.65
CA SER A 256 -23.89 0.60 -7.44
C SER A 256 -22.84 1.68 -7.73
N TYR A 257 -23.12 2.61 -8.66
CA TYR A 257 -22.24 3.76 -8.90
C TYR A 257 -22.31 4.75 -7.74
N LYS A 258 -23.54 5.12 -7.33
CA LYS A 258 -23.77 6.06 -6.22
C LYS A 258 -23.19 5.53 -4.92
N ASP A 259 -23.36 4.24 -4.66
CA ASP A 259 -22.81 3.56 -3.49
C ASP A 259 -21.27 3.55 -3.50
N PHE A 260 -20.67 3.32 -4.68
CA PHE A 260 -19.22 3.39 -4.85
C PHE A 260 -18.70 4.80 -4.57
N GLU A 261 -19.33 5.83 -5.15
CA GLU A 261 -18.95 7.22 -4.94
C GLU A 261 -19.10 7.62 -3.46
N ALA A 262 -20.25 7.32 -2.84
CA ALA A 262 -20.52 7.64 -1.44
C ALA A 262 -19.60 6.92 -0.45
N SER A 263 -19.11 5.73 -0.80
CA SER A 263 -18.23 4.93 0.06
C SER A 263 -16.75 5.32 -0.02
N ASN A 264 -16.36 6.16 -0.98
CA ASN A 264 -14.96 6.44 -1.29
C ASN A 264 -14.69 7.95 -1.29
N ALA A 265 -14.55 8.54 -0.09
CA ALA A 265 -14.35 9.97 0.09
C ALA A 265 -13.08 10.53 -0.61
N TRP A 266 -12.09 9.68 -0.90
CA TRP A 266 -10.85 10.05 -1.61
C TRP A 266 -11.08 10.38 -3.10
N LEU A 267 -12.21 9.97 -3.69
CA LEU A 267 -12.52 10.19 -5.10
C LEU A 267 -12.61 11.67 -5.48
N LEU A 268 -13.26 12.48 -4.64
CA LEU A 268 -13.44 13.90 -4.91
C LEU A 268 -12.11 14.67 -4.93
N PRO A 269 -11.25 14.62 -3.88
CA PRO A 269 -9.95 15.29 -3.94
C PRO A 269 -9.05 14.73 -5.05
N TYR A 270 -9.10 13.42 -5.32
CA TYR A 270 -8.39 12.83 -6.46
C TYR A 270 -8.86 13.41 -7.81
N GLY A 271 -10.17 13.52 -8.03
CA GLY A 271 -10.73 14.11 -9.26
C GLY A 271 -10.34 15.58 -9.44
N VAL A 272 -10.36 16.37 -8.36
CA VAL A 272 -9.89 17.77 -8.40
C VAL A 272 -8.41 17.82 -8.74
N PHE A 273 -7.58 17.01 -8.08
CA PHE A 273 -6.14 16.93 -8.32
C PHE A 273 -5.81 16.59 -9.78
N LYS A 274 -6.46 15.57 -10.36
CA LYS A 274 -6.26 15.19 -11.77
C LYS A 274 -6.67 16.30 -12.74
N THR A 275 -7.71 17.05 -12.40
CA THR A 275 -8.14 18.19 -13.20
C THR A 275 -7.13 19.33 -13.16
N LEU A 276 -6.59 19.64 -11.98
CA LEU A 276 -5.49 20.60 -11.83
C LEU A 276 -4.24 20.15 -12.57
N LYS A 277 -3.83 18.87 -12.48
CA LYS A 277 -2.72 18.34 -13.27
C LYS A 277 -2.93 18.57 -14.77
N THR A 278 -4.15 18.42 -15.27
CA THR A 278 -4.48 18.67 -16.67
C THR A 278 -4.37 20.16 -17.01
N LYS A 279 -4.99 21.03 -16.19
CA LYS A 279 -4.92 22.50 -16.32
C LYS A 279 -3.48 23.00 -16.38
N TYR A 280 -2.61 22.46 -15.53
CA TYR A 280 -1.19 22.80 -15.44
C TYR A 280 -0.28 21.93 -16.33
N LYS A 281 -0.84 21.19 -17.30
CA LYS A 281 -0.08 20.40 -18.29
C LYS A 281 0.93 19.42 -17.67
N GLY A 282 0.57 18.83 -16.54
CA GLY A 282 1.38 17.84 -15.84
C GLY A 282 2.49 18.42 -14.96
N LEU A 283 2.60 19.74 -14.83
CA LEU A 283 3.58 20.36 -13.92
C LEU A 283 3.37 19.92 -12.47
N ASP A 284 4.47 19.91 -11.73
CA ASP A 284 4.51 19.70 -10.28
C ASP A 284 3.68 20.77 -9.57
N HIS A 285 3.07 20.42 -8.44
CA HIS A 285 2.13 21.26 -7.72
C HIS A 285 2.77 22.51 -7.11
N ASP A 286 4.09 22.53 -6.94
CA ASP A 286 4.85 23.69 -6.48
C ASP A 286 4.96 24.80 -7.55
N LYS A 287 4.68 24.46 -8.82
CA LYS A 287 4.63 25.39 -9.96
C LYS A 287 3.21 25.86 -10.28
N TRP A 288 2.20 25.42 -9.52
CA TRP A 288 0.83 25.91 -9.71
C TRP A 288 0.68 27.30 -9.09
N ASN A 289 -0.49 27.91 -9.31
CA ASN A 289 -0.81 29.14 -8.59
C ASN A 289 -0.97 28.81 -7.11
N LYS A 290 -0.55 29.74 -6.23
CA LYS A 290 -0.54 29.52 -4.78
C LYS A 290 -1.86 28.96 -4.24
N ASP A 291 -3.00 29.50 -4.67
CA ASP A 291 -4.32 29.06 -4.19
C ASP A 291 -4.68 27.63 -4.64
N ASP A 292 -4.11 27.15 -5.76
CA ASP A 292 -4.31 25.79 -6.25
C ASP A 292 -3.29 24.81 -5.62
N THR A 293 -2.12 25.29 -5.19
CA THR A 293 -1.12 24.50 -4.43
C THR A 293 -1.51 24.36 -2.95
N GLU A 294 -1.77 25.48 -2.27
CA GLU A 294 -2.19 25.57 -0.86
C GLU A 294 -3.71 25.68 -0.81
N VAL A 295 -4.41 24.60 -1.15
CA VAL A 295 -5.85 24.63 -1.38
C VAL A 295 -6.64 24.86 -0.08
N SER A 296 -7.25 26.03 0.06
CA SER A 296 -8.20 26.30 1.16
C SER A 296 -9.52 25.53 0.93
N GLN A 297 -10.32 25.36 1.98
CA GLN A 297 -11.64 24.70 1.84
C GLN A 297 -12.59 25.47 0.90
N GLU A 298 -12.52 26.81 0.94
CA GLU A 298 -13.26 27.69 0.05
C GLU A 298 -12.78 27.51 -1.40
N ARG A 299 -11.46 27.51 -1.62
CA ARG A 299 -10.89 27.30 -2.96
C ARG A 299 -11.20 25.91 -3.49
N PHE A 300 -11.11 24.88 -2.67
CA PHE A 300 -11.51 23.51 -3.02
C PHE A 300 -12.97 23.45 -3.48
N SER A 301 -13.87 24.08 -2.73
CA SER A 301 -15.30 24.16 -3.08
C SER A 301 -15.56 24.88 -4.41
N VAL A 302 -14.75 25.90 -4.74
CA VAL A 302 -14.79 26.57 -6.03
C VAL A 302 -14.30 25.64 -7.15
N LEU A 303 -13.15 24.99 -6.95
CA LEU A 303 -12.58 24.05 -7.92
C LEU A 303 -13.55 22.90 -8.25
N VAL A 304 -14.26 22.37 -7.25
CA VAL A 304 -15.28 21.33 -7.45
C VAL A 304 -16.42 21.81 -8.35
N LYS A 305 -16.86 23.07 -8.19
CA LYS A 305 -17.92 23.65 -9.02
C LYS A 305 -17.45 23.98 -10.44
N GLU A 306 -16.24 24.53 -10.57
CA GLU A 306 -15.65 24.94 -11.84
C GLU A 306 -15.33 23.75 -12.76
N ASN A 307 -15.04 22.57 -12.20
CA ASN A 307 -14.49 21.42 -12.92
C ASN A 307 -15.34 20.16 -12.77
N LYS A 308 -16.65 20.31 -12.58
CA LYS A 308 -17.55 19.19 -12.24
C LYS A 308 -17.50 18.07 -13.28
N GLU A 309 -17.49 18.39 -14.57
CA GLU A 309 -17.51 17.39 -15.64
C GLU A 309 -16.23 16.57 -15.70
N GLU A 310 -15.07 17.22 -15.54
CA GLU A 310 -13.76 16.58 -15.51
C GLU A 310 -13.60 15.71 -14.26
N ILE A 311 -14.06 16.18 -13.10
CA ILE A 311 -14.07 15.41 -11.86
C ILE A 311 -14.93 14.16 -12.04
N ASP A 312 -16.15 14.30 -12.58
CA ASP A 312 -17.06 13.18 -12.81
C ASP A 312 -16.46 12.14 -13.75
N TYR A 313 -15.72 12.58 -14.77
CA TYR A 313 -14.97 11.69 -15.64
C TYR A 313 -13.91 10.89 -14.85
N GLN A 314 -13.11 11.53 -14.00
CA GLN A 314 -12.09 10.83 -13.20
C GLN A 314 -12.72 9.82 -12.22
N VAL A 315 -13.81 10.21 -11.55
CA VAL A 315 -14.57 9.33 -10.65
C VAL A 315 -15.14 8.13 -11.42
N PHE A 316 -15.67 8.38 -12.62
CA PHE A 316 -16.18 7.34 -13.48
C PHE A 316 -15.12 6.33 -13.89
N LEU A 317 -13.91 6.77 -14.24
CA LEU A 317 -12.80 5.84 -14.53
C LEU A 317 -12.46 4.94 -13.34
N GLN A 318 -12.43 5.49 -12.13
CA GLN A 318 -12.19 4.69 -10.91
C GLN A 318 -13.31 3.68 -10.66
N TYR A 319 -14.56 4.03 -10.95
CA TYR A 319 -15.67 3.08 -10.88
C TYR A 319 -15.50 1.93 -11.88
N LEU A 320 -15.07 2.21 -13.11
CA LEU A 320 -14.78 1.15 -14.09
C LEU A 320 -13.66 0.22 -13.61
N CYS A 321 -12.59 0.77 -13.03
CA CYS A 321 -11.50 -0.02 -12.44
C CYS A 321 -12.04 -0.91 -11.31
N TYR A 322 -12.87 -0.35 -10.42
CA TYR A 322 -13.53 -1.09 -9.35
C TYR A 322 -14.38 -2.24 -9.88
N LEU A 323 -15.20 -2.02 -10.91
CA LEU A 323 -16.04 -3.06 -11.49
C LEU A 323 -15.22 -4.24 -12.01
N GLN A 324 -14.18 -3.96 -12.81
CA GLN A 324 -13.35 -5.02 -13.37
C GLN A 324 -12.56 -5.75 -12.27
N LEU A 325 -11.91 -5.03 -11.34
CA LEU A 325 -11.17 -5.66 -10.25
C LEU A 325 -12.08 -6.48 -9.31
N LYS A 326 -13.30 -6.02 -9.04
CA LYS A 326 -14.28 -6.76 -8.25
C LYS A 326 -14.64 -8.09 -8.92
N GLU A 327 -14.83 -8.09 -10.24
CA GLU A 327 -15.12 -9.29 -11.01
C GLU A 327 -13.92 -10.25 -11.02
N ILE A 328 -12.71 -9.75 -11.29
CA ILE A 328 -11.49 -10.57 -11.27
C ILE A 328 -11.23 -11.17 -9.88
N LYS A 329 -11.44 -10.39 -8.81
CA LYS A 329 -11.33 -10.89 -7.44
C LYS A 329 -12.37 -11.98 -7.15
N LYS A 330 -13.59 -11.85 -7.69
CA LYS A 330 -14.62 -12.89 -7.57
C LYS A 330 -14.17 -14.18 -8.27
N ILE A 331 -13.75 -14.10 -9.53
CA ILE A 331 -13.26 -15.24 -10.32
C ILE A 331 -12.08 -15.93 -9.63
N ALA A 332 -11.10 -15.15 -9.15
CA ALA A 332 -9.96 -15.69 -8.42
C ALA A 332 -10.39 -16.47 -7.17
N ASN A 333 -11.29 -15.90 -6.36
CA ASN A 333 -11.80 -16.57 -5.16
C ASN A 333 -12.57 -17.85 -5.48
N ASP A 334 -13.41 -17.84 -6.52
CA ASP A 334 -14.18 -19.01 -6.96
C ASP A 334 -13.26 -20.14 -7.46
N SER A 335 -12.08 -19.77 -7.98
CA SER A 335 -11.01 -20.68 -8.39
C SER A 335 -10.00 -21.01 -7.27
N ILE A 336 -10.22 -20.53 -6.04
CA ILE A 336 -9.30 -20.71 -4.89
C ILE A 336 -7.90 -20.16 -5.19
N ILE A 337 -7.84 -19.06 -5.93
CA ILE A 337 -6.63 -18.27 -6.19
C ILE A 337 -6.68 -16.98 -5.36
N PHE A 338 -5.65 -16.75 -4.57
CA PHE A 338 -5.50 -15.54 -3.77
C PHE A 338 -4.77 -14.47 -4.58
N LEU A 339 -5.41 -13.31 -4.77
CA LEU A 339 -4.75 -12.13 -5.29
C LEU A 339 -4.04 -11.41 -4.13
N LEU A 340 -2.71 -11.35 -4.20
CA LEU A 340 -1.85 -10.64 -3.27
C LEU A 340 -1.48 -9.28 -3.88
N GLY A 341 -2.09 -8.22 -3.38
CA GLY A 341 -1.75 -6.85 -3.77
C GLY A 341 -0.48 -6.38 -3.09
N ASP A 342 0.33 -5.63 -3.84
CA ASP A 342 1.46 -4.87 -3.31
C ASP A 342 1.04 -3.41 -3.08
N ILE A 343 1.42 -2.87 -1.92
CA ILE A 343 1.10 -1.51 -1.49
C ILE A 343 2.42 -0.75 -1.42
N PRO A 344 2.60 0.32 -2.22
CA PRO A 344 3.79 1.15 -2.13
C PRO A 344 3.99 1.65 -0.69
N ILE A 345 5.23 1.60 -0.21
CA ILE A 345 5.57 2.07 1.14
C ILE A 345 5.32 3.57 1.32
N LEU A 346 5.38 4.34 0.24
CA LEU A 346 5.19 5.79 0.19
C LEU A 346 4.46 6.19 -1.10
N VAL A 347 4.02 7.45 -1.15
CA VAL A 347 3.40 8.07 -2.32
C VAL A 347 4.32 9.13 -2.91
N ASN A 348 4.14 9.43 -4.21
CA ASN A 348 4.85 10.53 -4.84
C ASN A 348 4.53 11.86 -4.10
N LYS A 349 5.54 12.73 -3.96
CA LYS A 349 5.35 14.12 -3.49
C LYS A 349 4.27 14.86 -4.29
N GLU A 350 4.22 14.58 -5.58
CA GLU A 350 3.26 15.11 -6.55
C GLU A 350 2.00 14.22 -6.66
N SER A 351 1.54 13.64 -5.55
CA SER A 351 0.31 12.83 -5.48
C SER A 351 -0.89 13.64 -4.98
N ALA A 352 -2.09 13.14 -5.26
CA ALA A 352 -3.33 13.68 -4.70
C ALA A 352 -3.32 13.65 -3.17
N ASP A 353 -2.74 12.61 -2.59
CA ASP A 353 -2.61 12.40 -1.14
C ASP A 353 -1.77 13.52 -0.50
N VAL A 354 -0.58 13.79 -1.03
CA VAL A 354 0.31 14.84 -0.49
C VAL A 354 -0.24 16.23 -0.74
N TRP A 355 -0.91 16.45 -1.89
CA TRP A 355 -1.53 17.73 -2.20
C TRP A 355 -2.72 18.05 -1.29
N TYR A 356 -3.65 17.11 -1.11
CA TYR A 356 -4.88 17.36 -0.37
C TYR A 356 -4.70 17.21 1.15
N ASP A 357 -4.02 16.14 1.58
CA ASP A 357 -3.79 15.82 2.98
C ASP A 357 -2.37 16.22 3.42
N TYR A 358 -1.90 17.39 2.97
CA TYR A 358 -0.52 17.88 3.14
C TYR A 358 0.04 17.74 4.56
N LYS A 359 -0.80 17.93 5.59
CA LYS A 359 -0.39 17.84 7.01
C LYS A 359 -0.02 16.43 7.46
N ASN A 360 -0.46 15.39 6.76
CA ASN A 360 -0.08 14.00 7.04
C ASN A 360 1.34 13.67 6.57
N PHE A 361 2.04 14.63 5.95
CA PHE A 361 3.35 14.42 5.35
C PHE A 361 4.36 15.47 5.79
N ASN A 362 5.56 15.00 6.12
CA ASN A 362 6.72 15.85 6.29
C ASN A 362 7.45 15.99 4.94
N ASN A 363 7.17 17.09 4.27
CA ASN A 363 7.68 17.45 2.95
C ASN A 363 9.07 18.12 2.97
N ALA A 364 9.62 18.38 4.16
CA ALA A 364 10.96 18.97 4.29
C ALA A 364 12.08 17.95 4.05
N PHE A 365 11.76 16.66 4.16
CA PHE A 365 12.71 15.55 3.99
C PHE A 365 12.25 14.60 2.89
N SER A 366 13.22 13.87 2.35
CA SER A 366 12.97 12.80 1.38
C SER A 366 13.39 11.47 1.98
N VAL A 367 12.54 10.46 1.82
CA VAL A 367 12.81 9.10 2.31
C VAL A 367 13.74 8.38 1.34
N GLY A 368 14.51 7.46 1.89
CA GLY A 368 15.49 6.68 1.18
C GLY A 368 16.02 5.53 2.01
N CYS A 369 17.16 4.99 1.58
CA CYS A 369 17.89 3.94 2.28
C CYS A 369 19.32 4.43 2.56
N PRO A 370 19.89 4.21 3.76
CA PRO A 370 21.30 4.52 4.00
C PRO A 370 22.23 3.69 3.10
N PRO A 371 23.50 4.11 2.94
CA PRO A 371 24.54 3.32 2.29
C PRO A 371 24.57 1.84 2.69
N ASP A 372 24.73 0.97 1.70
CA ASP A 372 24.92 -0.47 1.90
C ASP A 372 25.95 -1.07 0.93
N MET A 373 26.14 -2.39 0.99
CA MET A 373 27.13 -3.11 0.17
C MET A 373 26.85 -3.03 -1.34
N ASN A 374 25.61 -2.77 -1.74
CA ASN A 374 25.18 -2.68 -3.13
C ASN A 374 25.03 -1.24 -3.61
N SER A 375 24.89 -0.28 -2.68
CA SER A 375 24.69 1.14 -2.94
C SER A 375 25.48 1.96 -1.94
N VAL A 376 26.72 2.30 -2.31
CA VAL A 376 27.69 2.96 -1.41
C VAL A 376 27.25 4.37 -1.02
N ASP A 377 26.46 5.03 -1.86
CA ASP A 377 25.91 6.36 -1.58
C ASP A 377 24.52 6.31 -0.92
N GLY A 378 23.96 5.11 -0.76
CA GLY A 378 22.57 4.91 -0.37
C GLY A 378 21.60 5.29 -1.49
N GLN A 379 20.33 5.40 -1.12
CA GLN A 379 19.24 5.69 -2.05
C GLN A 379 18.43 6.87 -1.55
N ASN A 380 18.01 7.74 -2.46
CA ASN A 380 17.03 8.79 -2.20
C ASN A 380 15.88 8.58 -3.17
N TRP A 381 14.69 8.26 -2.64
CA TRP A 381 13.53 7.92 -3.47
C TRP A 381 12.68 9.14 -3.86
N GLY A 382 12.96 10.32 -3.29
CA GLY A 382 12.29 11.57 -3.63
C GLY A 382 10.89 11.73 -3.01
N PHE A 383 10.47 10.84 -2.11
CA PHE A 383 9.14 10.82 -1.52
C PHE A 383 9.13 11.42 -0.12
N PRO A 384 8.06 12.14 0.28
CA PRO A 384 7.96 12.67 1.64
C PRO A 384 7.78 11.54 2.65
N SER A 385 8.14 11.80 3.90
CA SER A 385 7.81 10.90 5.01
C SER A 385 6.42 11.21 5.56
N TYR A 386 5.77 10.24 6.20
CA TYR A 386 4.54 10.49 6.95
C TYR A 386 4.82 11.27 8.23
N ASP A 387 3.98 12.25 8.55
CA ASP A 387 3.97 12.89 9.87
C ASP A 387 3.16 12.02 10.84
N LEU A 388 3.82 11.00 11.40
CA LEU A 388 3.19 10.04 12.29
C LEU A 388 2.61 10.70 13.55
N GLN A 389 3.21 11.80 14.02
CA GLN A 389 2.71 12.52 15.19
C GLN A 389 1.39 13.23 14.87
N PHE A 390 1.31 13.90 13.73
CA PHE A 390 0.05 14.51 13.27
C PHE A 390 -1.01 13.46 12.99
N MET A 391 -0.66 12.38 12.28
CA MET A 391 -1.61 11.29 11.99
C MET A 391 -2.17 10.66 13.27
N GLN A 392 -1.33 10.43 14.28
CA GLN A 392 -1.79 9.92 15.58
C GLN A 392 -2.79 10.88 16.26
N GLN A 393 -2.56 12.20 16.16
CA GLN A 393 -3.47 13.21 16.72
C GLN A 393 -4.84 13.24 16.02
N ASP A 394 -4.89 12.95 14.72
CA ASP A 394 -6.13 12.86 13.93
C ASP A 394 -6.74 11.44 13.91
N GLY A 395 -6.17 10.51 14.71
CA GLY A 395 -6.69 9.16 14.86
C GLY A 395 -6.39 8.20 13.69
N PHE A 396 -5.34 8.51 12.93
CA PHE A 396 -4.85 7.82 11.72
C PHE A 396 -5.76 7.94 10.50
#